data_AF-A0A1C6GWU2-F1
#
_entry.id   AF-A0A1C6GWU2-F1
#
_cell.length_a   1.000
_cell.length_b   1.000
_cell.length_c   1.000
_cell.angle_alpha   90.00
_cell.angle_beta   90.00
_cell.angle_gamma   90.00
#
_symmetry.space_group_name_H-M   'P 1'
#
loop_
_entity.id
_entity.type
_entity.pdbx_description
1 polymer ?
#
loop_
_entity_poly.entity_id
_entity_poly.type
_entity_poly.pdbx_seq_one_letter_code
_entity_poly.pdbx_strand_id
1 'polypeptide(L)'
;MWIKNQGRTLIVNADMVYVGDDENSNEVYCGNGNSEVRLGKYKDSDRALEVLDIICDRLEDGMDFSENDNGQVFNRHMIFEMPVI
;
A
#
# COMPACT_ATOMS: atom_id res chain seq x y z
N MET A 1 0.43 -6.92 1.45
CA MET A 1 -0.15 -6.66 0.09
C MET A 1 0.96 -6.21 -0.85
N TRP A 2 0.90 -6.51 -2.15
CA TRP A 2 1.90 -5.99 -3.09
C TRP A 2 1.53 -4.57 -3.53
N ILE A 3 2.46 -3.63 -3.35
CA ILE A 3 2.26 -2.22 -3.69
C ILE A 3 3.33 -1.80 -4.70
N LYS A 4 2.88 -1.19 -5.79
CA LYS A 4 3.74 -0.60 -6.81
C LYS A 4 3.89 0.88 -6.53
N ASN A 5 5.13 1.35 -6.39
CA ASN A 5 5.42 2.73 -6.06
C ASN A 5 4.92 3.68 -7.16
N GLN A 6 4.78 4.96 -6.82
CA GLN A 6 4.26 6.02 -7.70
C GLN A 6 5.10 6.20 -8.98
N GLY A 7 6.41 5.95 -8.89
CA GLY A 7 7.32 5.95 -10.04
C GLY A 7 7.21 4.72 -10.94
N ARG A 8 6.44 3.69 -10.55
CA ARG A 8 6.28 2.40 -11.25
C ARG A 8 7.60 1.65 -11.48
N THR A 9 8.63 1.96 -10.70
CA THR A 9 9.96 1.34 -10.77
C THR A 9 10.14 0.21 -9.78
N LEU A 10 9.25 0.11 -8.79
CA LEU A 10 9.38 -0.82 -7.67
C LEU A 10 8.02 -1.42 -7.31
N ILE A 11 8.02 -2.72 -7.02
CA ILE A 11 6.89 -3.44 -6.43
C ILE A 11 7.41 -4.07 -5.14
N VAL A 12 6.77 -3.78 -4.01
CA VAL A 12 7.15 -4.27 -2.68
C VAL A 12 5.96 -4.98 -2.04
N ASN A 13 6.23 -6.08 -1.34
CA ASN A 13 5.26 -6.65 -0.42
C ASN A 13 5.29 -5.82 0.88
N ALA A 14 4.23 -5.08 1.13
CA ALA A 14 4.08 -4.23 2.29
C ALA A 14 3.39 -5.01 3.43
N ASP A 15 4.04 -5.04 4.58
CA ASP A 15 3.49 -5.55 5.85
C ASP A 15 2.85 -4.43 6.65
N MET A 16 3.37 -3.20 6.50
CA MET A 16 2.88 -1.98 7.12
C MET A 16 2.99 -0.84 6.13
N VAL A 17 2.03 0.08 6.14
CA VAL A 17 2.04 1.31 5.34
C VAL A 17 1.72 2.48 6.26
N TYR A 18 2.42 3.60 6.10
CA TYR A 18 2.27 4.78 6.95
C TYR A 18 2.66 6.06 6.20
N VAL A 19 2.18 7.20 6.70
CA VAL A 19 2.67 8.53 6.33
C VAL A 19 3.83 8.87 7.27
N GLY A 20 4.91 9.48 6.75
CA GLY A 20 6.08 9.82 7.58
C GLY A 20 5.73 10.67 8.81
N ASP A 21 6.51 10.56 9.88
CA ASP A 21 6.19 11.07 11.22
C ASP A 21 6.19 12.61 11.38
N ASP A 22 6.47 13.38 10.33
CA ASP A 22 6.39 14.84 10.35
C ASP A 22 4.92 15.29 10.21
N GLU A 23 4.50 16.30 10.99
CA GLU A 23 3.14 16.84 11.01
C GLU A 23 2.67 17.34 9.63
N ASN A 24 3.62 17.64 8.74
CA ASN A 24 3.38 18.04 7.35
C ASN A 24 3.90 17.04 6.32
N SER A 25 4.14 15.79 6.72
CA SER A 25 4.64 14.77 5.82
C SER A 25 3.60 14.50 4.73
N ASN A 26 4.07 14.60 3.49
CA ASN A 26 3.31 14.25 2.29
C ASN A 26 3.88 12.97 1.63
N GLU A 27 4.64 12.18 2.38
CA GLU A 27 5.32 10.99 1.88
C GLU A 27 4.71 9.73 2.51
N VAL A 28 4.36 8.77 1.65
CA VAL A 28 3.84 7.46 2.05
C VAL A 28 4.94 6.42 1.93
N TYR A 29 5.10 5.62 2.97
CA TYR A 29 6.12 4.59 3.10
C TYR A 29 5.47 3.24 3.36
N CYS A 30 6.20 2.18 3.02
CA CYS A 30 5.91 0.84 3.54
C CYS A 30 7.11 0.25 4.27
N GLY A 31 6.79 -0.47 5.35
CA GLY A 31 7.72 -1.37 6.01
C GLY A 31 7.68 -2.76 5.36
N ASN A 32 8.87 -3.33 5.13
CA ASN A 32 9.08 -4.74 4.85
C ASN A 32 10.24 -5.22 5.75
N GLY A 33 9.89 -5.83 6.90
CA GLY A 33 10.86 -6.18 7.94
C GLY A 33 11.64 -4.96 8.45
N ASN A 34 12.97 -4.98 8.28
CA ASN A 34 13.89 -3.93 8.77
C ASN A 34 14.17 -2.83 7.73
N SER A 35 13.37 -2.72 6.67
CA SER A 35 13.58 -1.73 5.62
C SER A 35 12.31 -0.93 5.35
N GLU A 36 12.50 0.38 5.23
CA GLU A 36 11.45 1.33 4.88
C GLU A 36 11.64 1.75 3.42
N VAL A 37 10.56 1.69 2.66
CA VAL A 37 10.56 2.03 1.23
C VAL A 37 9.53 3.12 1.00
N ARG A 38 9.95 4.24 0.39
CA ARG A 38 9.02 5.27 -0.03
C ARG A 38 8.18 4.79 -1.22
N LEU A 39 6.87 4.74 -1.01
CA LEU A 39 5.89 4.36 -2.03
C LEU A 39 5.47 5.54 -2.90
N GLY A 40 5.35 6.74 -2.33
CA GLY A 40 4.91 7.92 -3.07
C GLY A 40 5.13 9.22 -2.29
N LYS A 41 5.03 10.33 -3.01
CA LYS A 41 5.03 11.69 -2.47
C LYS A 41 3.89 12.47 -3.09
N TYR A 42 3.12 13.16 -2.26
CA TYR A 42 1.94 13.92 -2.63
C TYR A 42 2.15 15.40 -2.44
N LYS A 43 1.18 16.21 -2.85
CA LYS A 43 1.25 17.66 -2.77
C LYS A 43 1.26 18.14 -1.32
N ASP A 44 0.39 17.56 -0.51
CA ASP A 44 0.13 17.90 0.88
C ASP A 44 -0.12 16.63 1.71
N SER A 45 -0.14 16.80 3.03
CA SER A 45 -0.40 15.73 4.00
C SER A 45 -1.80 15.15 3.84
N ASP A 46 -2.81 15.99 3.58
CA ASP A 46 -4.19 15.55 3.36
C ASP A 46 -4.28 14.52 2.24
N ARG A 47 -3.61 14.76 1.11
CA ARG A 47 -3.59 13.79 0.00
C ARG A 47 -2.81 12.52 0.35
N ALA A 48 -1.73 12.62 1.13
CA ALA A 48 -1.00 11.44 1.58
C ALA A 48 -1.84 10.57 2.52
N LEU A 49 -2.62 11.18 3.40
CA LEU A 49 -3.57 10.51 4.29
C LEU A 49 -4.71 9.85 3.52
N GLU A 50 -5.31 10.54 2.56
CA GLU A 50 -6.36 9.95 1.71
C GLU A 50 -5.85 8.69 0.98
N VAL A 51 -4.61 8.71 0.50
CA VAL A 51 -4.02 7.54 -0.15
C VAL A 51 -3.75 6.42 0.86
N LEU A 52 -3.31 6.75 2.08
CA LEU A 52 -3.18 5.78 3.15
C LEU A 52 -4.53 5.12 3.46
N ASP A 53 -5.60 5.90 3.59
CA ASP A 53 -6.96 5.39 3.83
C ASP A 53 -7.39 4.43 2.71
N ILE A 54 -7.16 4.77 1.44
CA ILE A 54 -7.48 3.86 0.31
C ILE A 54 -6.66 2.56 0.37
N ILE A 55 -5.40 2.62 0.84
CA ILE A 55 -4.56 1.44 1.02
C ILE A 55 -5.11 0.57 2.16
N CYS A 56 -5.50 1.19 3.27
CA CYS A 56 -6.12 0.51 4.43
C CYS A 56 -7.45 -0.13 4.05
N ASP A 57 -8.34 0.60 3.38
CA ASP A 57 -9.63 0.07 2.88
C ASP A 57 -9.41 -1.15 1.99
N ARG A 58 -8.40 -1.11 1.10
CA ARG A 58 -8.07 -2.27 0.25
C ARG A 58 -7.40 -3.42 0.99
N LEU A 59 -6.72 -3.15 2.09
CA LEU A 59 -6.21 -4.20 2.97
C LEU A 59 -7.37 -4.88 3.71
N GLU A 60 -8.38 -4.12 4.13
CA GLU A 60 -9.59 -4.63 4.76
C GLU A 60 -10.46 -5.41 3.76
N ASP A 61 -10.72 -4.87 2.57
CA ASP A 61 -11.48 -5.51 1.49
C ASP A 61 -10.73 -6.72 0.89
N GLY A 62 -9.40 -6.67 0.84
CA GLY A 62 -8.53 -7.73 0.33
C GLY A 62 -8.41 -8.95 1.25
N MET A 63 -9.12 -8.96 2.38
CA MET A 63 -9.32 -10.15 3.23
C MET A 63 -10.47 -11.04 2.73
N ASP A 64 -11.03 -10.81 1.54
CA ASP A 64 -11.98 -11.72 0.92
C ASP A 64 -11.24 -12.93 0.32
N PHE A 65 -10.99 -13.92 1.18
CA PHE A 65 -10.33 -15.17 0.83
C PHE A 65 -11.19 -15.96 -0.16
N SER A 66 -10.84 -15.94 -1.44
CA SER A 66 -11.46 -16.85 -2.41
C SER A 66 -10.85 -18.25 -2.28
N GLU A 67 -11.67 -19.23 -1.93
CA GLU A 67 -11.34 -20.65 -1.94
C GLU A 67 -11.59 -21.19 -3.36
N ASN A 68 -10.62 -21.90 -3.95
CA ASN A 68 -10.86 -22.58 -5.23
C ASN A 68 -11.63 -23.90 -5.01
N ASP A 69 -12.07 -24.54 -6.09
CA ASP A 69 -12.80 -25.82 -6.06
C ASP A 69 -12.02 -26.98 -5.39
N ASN A 70 -10.73 -26.79 -5.06
CA ASN A 70 -9.87 -27.75 -4.36
C ASN A 70 -9.66 -27.41 -2.87
N GLY A 71 -10.41 -26.46 -2.30
CA GLY A 71 -10.28 -26.06 -0.90
C GLY A 71 -9.01 -25.28 -0.58
N GLN A 72 -8.33 -24.78 -1.60
CA GLN A 72 -7.12 -23.99 -1.42
C GLN A 72 -7.50 -22.51 -1.39
N VAL A 73 -7.12 -21.85 -0.30
CA VAL A 73 -7.31 -20.42 -0.11
C VAL A 73 -6.21 -19.67 -0.84
N PHE A 74 -6.57 -18.82 -1.80
CA PHE A 74 -5.60 -17.94 -2.47
C PHE A 74 -6.04 -16.50 -2.31
N ASN A 75 -5.09 -15.66 -1.89
CA ASN A 75 -5.24 -14.22 -1.96
C ASN A 75 -4.95 -13.80 -3.41
N ARG A 76 -5.97 -13.34 -4.14
CA ARG A 76 -5.90 -13.03 -5.58
C ARG A 76 -5.10 -11.73 -5.75
N HIS A 77 -3.77 -11.82 -5.60
CA HIS A 77 -2.76 -10.76 -5.65
C HIS A 77 -3.23 -9.45 -6.33
N MET A 78 -3.87 -8.56 -5.56
CA MET A 78 -4.13 -7.20 -6.01
C MET A 78 -2.83 -6.42 -5.80
N ILE A 79 -2.16 -6.08 -6.90
CA ILE A 79 -1.10 -5.08 -6.88
C ILE A 79 -1.78 -3.72 -6.75
N PHE A 80 -1.61 -3.07 -5.61
CA PHE A 80 -2.04 -1.69 -5.44
C PHE A 80 -1.06 -0.78 -6.20
N GLU A 81 -1.53 -0.03 -7.18
CA GLU A 81 -0.71 1.01 -7.82
C GLU A 81 -0.90 2.35 -7.13
N MET A 82 0.18 2.95 -6.64
CA MET A 82 0.13 4.27 -6.02
C MET A 82 -0.41 5.31 -7.00
N PRO A 83 -1.40 6.14 -6.61
CA PRO A 83 -1.94 7.16 -7.50
C PRO A 83 -0.88 8.20 -7.83
N VAL A 84 -0.87 8.61 -9.10
CA VAL A 84 -0.04 9.71 -9.61
C VAL A 84 -0.51 11.06 -9.07
N ILE A 85 0.42 12.03 -9.03
CA ILE A 85 0.21 13.41 -8.57
C ILE A 85 -0.71 14.16 -9.53
#